data_AF-A0A357FY81-F1
#
_entry.id   AF-A0A357FY81-F1
#
_cell.length_a   1.000
_cell.length_b   1.000
_cell.length_c   1.000
_cell.angle_alpha   90.00
_cell.angle_beta   90.00
_cell.angle_gamma   90.00
#
_symmetry.space_group_name_H-M   'P 1'
#
loop_
_entity.id
_entity.type
_entity.pdbx_description
1 polymer ?
#
loop_
_entity_poly.entity_id
_entity_poly.type
_entity_poly.pdbx_seq_one_letter_code
_entity_poly.pdbx_strand_id
1 'polypeptide(L)' 'TSCIVLLRPSSYKSTMIQMIGRGLRTVDPAEYPDIIKKDCIVLDFGTASLIHGSLEQSVDLDD' A
#
# COMPACT_ATOMS: atom_id res chain seq x y z
N THR A 1 11.58 6.23 6.16
CA THR A 1 11.10 5.01 5.49
C THR A 1 10.10 4.29 6.37
N SER A 2 8.93 3.91 5.84
CA SER A 2 7.97 3.04 6.55
C SER A 2 7.94 1.64 5.95
N CYS A 3 7.36 0.69 6.68
CA CYS A 3 7.23 -0.70 6.24
C CYS A 3 5.83 -1.24 6.53
N ILE A 4 5.26 -1.96 5.56
CA ILE A 4 4.04 -2.76 5.70
C ILE A 4 4.40 -4.22 5.46
N VAL A 5 3.90 -5.10 6.33
CA VAL A 5 4.11 -6.55 6.21
C VAL A 5 2.75 -7.23 6.00
N LEU A 6 2.60 -7.92 4.86
CA LEU A 6 1.42 -8.71 4.55
C LEU A 6 1.73 -10.18 4.91
N LEU A 7 1.08 -10.69 5.95
CA LEU A 7 1.27 -12.06 6.45
C LEU A 7 0.16 -13.03 6.02
N ARG A 8 -0.86 -12.53 5.32
CA ARG A 8 -2.02 -13.30 4.87
C ARG A 8 -2.42 -12.87 3.46
N PRO A 9 -3.00 -13.78 2.67
CA PRO A 9 -3.66 -13.41 1.43
C PRO A 9 -4.72 -12.33 1.68
N SER A 10 -4.85 -11.40 0.73
CA SER A 10 -5.97 -10.45 0.73
C SER A 10 -7.13 -11.05 -0.04
N SER A 11 -8.36 -10.97 0.49
CA SER A 11 -9.54 -11.48 -0.24
C SER A 11 -9.85 -10.66 -1.49
N TYR A 12 -9.50 -9.37 -1.48
CA TYR A 12 -9.77 -8.44 -2.57
C TYR A 12 -8.56 -7.52 -2.81
N LYS A 13 -8.35 -7.14 -4.07
CA LYS A 13 -7.35 -6.16 -4.49
C LYS A 13 -7.52 -4.82 -3.76
N SER A 14 -8.76 -4.39 -3.55
CA SER A 14 -9.09 -3.18 -2.80
C SER A 14 -8.57 -3.23 -1.35
N THR A 15 -8.72 -4.36 -0.67
CA THR A 15 -8.21 -4.53 0.70
C THR A 15 -6.67 -4.51 0.73
N MET A 16 -6.01 -5.14 -0.25
CA MET A 16 -4.56 -5.06 -0.40
C MET A 16 -4.09 -3.61 -0.58
N ILE A 17 -4.72 -2.87 -1.49
CA ILE A 17 -4.40 -1.45 -1.76
C ILE A 17 -4.62 -0.60 -0.50
N GLN A 18 -5.73 -0.78 0.21
CA GLN A 18 -6.01 -0.04 1.44
C GLN A 18 -4.98 -0.33 2.54
N MET A 19 -4.55 -1.58 2.71
CA MET A 19 -3.52 -1.94 3.68
C MET A 19 -2.18 -1.27 3.35
N ILE A 20 -1.76 -1.30 2.08
CA ILE A 20 -0.53 -0.64 1.61
C ILE A 20 -0.64 0.88 1.73
N GLY A 21 -1.80 1.45 1.41
CA GLY A 21 -2.08 2.88 1.52
C GLY A 21 -1.94 3.44 2.94
N ARG A 22 -2.15 2.61 3.98
CA ARG A 22 -1.82 3.00 5.38
C ARG A 22 -0.34 3.34 5.54
N GLY A 23 0.52 2.58 4.86
CA GLY A 23 1.96 2.81 4.82
C GLY A 23 2.37 4.04 3.99
N LEU A 24 1.51 4.56 3.12
CA LEU A 24 1.79 5.70 2.24
C LEU A 24 1.27 7.05 2.78
N ARG A 25 0.64 7.06 3.96
CA ARG A 25 0.20 8.32 4.58
C ARG A 25 1.37 9.29 4.77
N THR A 26 1.10 10.56 4.50
CA THR A 26 2.03 11.67 4.68
C THR A 26 2.37 11.84 6.16
N VAL A 27 3.56 12.39 6.41
CA VAL A 27 3.98 12.85 7.73
C VAL A 27 3.73 14.35 7.78
N ASP A 28 3.15 14.84 8.88
CA ASP A 28 2.91 16.27 9.06
C ASP A 28 4.24 17.00 9.32
N PRO A 29 4.68 17.92 8.45
CA PRO A 29 5.92 18.67 8.65
C PRO A 29 5.86 19.67 9.82
N ALA A 30 4.66 20.07 10.28
CA ALA A 30 4.54 20.92 11.46
C ALA A 30 4.86 20.15 12.75
N GLU A 31 4.53 18.86 12.79
CA GLU A 31 4.81 17.97 13.92
C GLU A 31 6.21 17.34 13.82
N TYR A 32 6.65 17.00 12.60
CA TYR A 32 7.93 16.33 12.33
C TYR A 32 8.71 17.02 11.19
N PRO A 33 9.31 18.20 11.43
CA PRO A 33 9.92 19.03 10.38
C PRO A 33 11.10 18.37 9.66
N ASP A 34 11.84 17.48 10.35
CA ASP A 34 13.02 16.81 9.79
C ASP A 34 12.69 15.47 9.09
N ILE A 35 11.41 15.08 9.05
CA ILE A 35 11.00 13.80 8.48
C ILE A 35 10.37 14.00 7.10
N ILE A 36 11.13 13.67 6.06
CA ILE A 36 10.61 13.56 4.69
C ILE A 36 10.39 12.09 4.36
N LYS A 37 9.13 11.67 4.33
CA LYS A 37 8.76 10.31 3.95
C LYS A 37 8.67 10.18 2.43
N LYS A 38 9.66 9.53 1.82
CA LYS A 38 9.73 9.32 0.37
C LYS A 38 9.18 7.97 -0.10
N ASP A 39 9.18 6.98 0.79
CA ASP A 39 8.89 5.59 0.44
C ASP A 39 8.18 4.83 1.55
N CYS A 40 7.55 3.74 1.15
CA CYS A 40 7.06 2.68 2.01
C CYS A 40 7.45 1.33 1.40
N ILE A 41 8.19 0.53 2.16
CA ILE A 41 8.55 -0.84 1.81
C ILE A 41 7.33 -1.73 2.06
N VAL A 42 7.02 -2.63 1.13
CA VAL A 42 5.99 -3.67 1.29
C VAL A 42 6.66 -5.02 1.25
N LEU A 43 6.55 -5.78 2.34
CA LEU A 43 7.01 -7.14 2.46
C LEU A 43 5.81 -8.09 2.40
N ASP A 44 5.68 -8.83 1.31
CA ASP A 44 4.55 -9.73 1.07
C ASP A 44 4.93 -11.19 1.29
N PHE A 45 4.56 -11.72 2.45
CA PHE A 45 4.62 -13.16 2.78
C PHE A 45 3.26 -13.84 2.64
N GLY A 46 2.22 -13.07 2.32
CA GLY A 46 0.84 -13.54 2.17
C GLY A 46 0.44 -13.83 0.74
N THR A 47 1.35 -13.67 -0.24
CA THR A 47 1.12 -13.84 -1.69
C THR A 47 0.06 -12.88 -2.28
N ALA A 48 -0.27 -11.79 -1.58
CA ALA A 48 -1.31 -10.87 -2.01
C ALA A 48 -0.97 -10.18 -3.35
N SER A 49 0.29 -9.75 -3.52
CA SER A 49 0.80 -9.13 -4.76
C SER A 49 0.83 -10.11 -5.93
N LEU A 50 1.07 -11.40 -5.67
CA LEU A 50 1.01 -12.44 -6.70
C LEU A 50 -0.42 -12.67 -7.19
N ILE A 51 -1.39 -12.66 -6.27
CA ILE A 51 -2.81 -12.92 -6.57
C ILE A 51 -3.48 -11.72 -7.26
N HIS A 52 -3.25 -10.50 -6.74
CA HIS A 52 -3.96 -9.29 -7.19
C HIS A 52 -3.16 -8.44 -8.18
N GLY A 53 -1.90 -8.80 -8.42
CA GLY A 53 -1.00 -8.07 -9.29
C GLY A 53 -0.59 -6.72 -8.71
N SER A 54 -0.73 -5.68 -9.54
CA SER A 54 -0.23 -4.34 -9.24
C SER A 54 -1.20 -3.48 -8.42
N LEU A 55 -0.76 -2.30 -7.98
CA LEU A 55 -1.56 -1.38 -7.16
C LEU A 55 -2.59 -0.57 -7.96
N GLU A 56 -2.42 -0.47 -9.27
CA GLU A 56 -3.29 0.27 -10.17
C GLU A 56 -4.63 -0.45 -10.31
N GLN A 57 -5.72 0.31 -10.17
CA GLN A 57 -7.05 -0.19 -10.50
C GLN A 57 -7.33 0.08 -11.97
N SER A 58 -7.51 -0.99 -12.76
CA SER A 58 -8.03 -0.85 -14.12
C SER A 58 -9.49 -0.40 -14.03
N VAL A 59 -9.78 0.78 -14.56
CA VAL A 59 -11.15 1.26 -14.71
C VAL A 59 -11.67 0.71 -16.04
N ASP A 60 -12.75 -0.06 -15.97
CA ASP A 60 -13.53 -0.41 -17.15
C ASP A 60 -14.58 0.69 -17.34
N LEU A 61 -14.55 1.35 -18.50
CA LEU A 61 -15.44 2.47 -18.84
C LEU A 61 -16.51 2.06 -19.85
N ASP A 62 -16.69 0.75 -20.08
CA ASP A 62 -17.72 0.22 -20.97
C ASP A 62 -19.12 0.36 -20.30
N ASP A 63 -19.68 1.56 -20.40
CA ASP A 63 -21.11 1.92 -20.37
C ASP A 63 -21.39 3.01 -21.42
#